data_AF-A0A158QS87-F1
#
_entry.id   AF-A0A158QS87-F1
#
_cell.length_a   1.000
_cell.length_b   1.000
_cell.length_c   1.000
_cell.angle_alpha   90.00
_cell.angle_beta   90.00
_cell.angle_gamma   90.00
#
_symmetry.space_group_name_H-M   'P 1'
#
loop_
_entity.id
_entity.type
_entity.pdbx_description
1 polymer ?
#
loop_
_entity_poly.entity_id
_entity_poly.type
_entity_poly.pdbx_seq_one_letter_code
_entity_poly.pdbx_strand_id
1 'polypeptide(L)'
;LSYFGLFRFSLTTQSPFFQRPRRLSQTSILQKMANSIYTYVRDFEADSPCLPNTWIVVRLDGQTFHKFAEKHNFVKPNDERALRLASEAAKRVMRQHLDIVLAYGQSDEFSFVFRRSTECFNRRPSKLLTTVASLFASAYVFEWPNFMEGTKLLYPPAFDGRVVLYPTDKNLRDYLSWRQVDCHINNLYNTCFWNLVQRGGLTTAEAEERMRAKKIAIEERNCDIIKDDFWEENPHLLDP
;
A
#
# COMPACT_ATOMS: atom_id res chain seq x y z
N LEU A 1 7.31 -10.99 25.72
CA LEU A 1 8.52 -10.18 25.40
C LEU A 1 8.06 -8.74 25.19
N SER A 2 8.07 -7.91 26.23
CA SER A 2 7.70 -6.50 26.10
C SER A 2 8.98 -5.69 25.91
N TYR A 3 9.23 -5.23 24.69
CA TYR A 3 10.34 -4.33 24.38
C TYR A 3 9.84 -2.89 24.47
N PHE A 4 10.37 -2.11 25.42
CA PHE A 4 10.09 -0.67 25.52
C PHE A 4 11.28 0.10 24.97
N GLY A 5 11.14 0.66 23.76
CA GLY A 5 12.12 1.57 23.18
C GLY A 5 11.46 2.93 22.91
N LEU A 6 11.81 3.94 23.70
CA LEU A 6 11.48 5.33 23.40
C LEU A 6 12.65 5.92 22.60
N PHE A 7 12.45 6.14 21.32
CA PHE A 7 13.48 6.75 20.46
C PHE A 7 13.17 8.24 20.26
N ARG A 8 14.08 9.10 20.71
CA ARG A 8 14.03 10.56 20.52
C ARG A 8 15.27 10.99 19.75
N PHE A 9 15.09 11.77 18.68
CA PHE A 9 16.19 12.56 18.13
C PHE A 9 16.52 13.68 19.13
N SER A 10 17.72 13.63 19.73
CA SER A 10 18.18 14.65 20.68
C SER A 10 19.29 15.50 20.04
N LEU A 11 19.00 16.77 19.77
CA LEU A 11 20.02 17.82 19.72
C LEU A 11 20.28 18.22 21.19
N THR A 12 21.50 17.95 21.65
CA THR A 12 21.97 18.24 23.00
C THR A 12 22.20 19.73 23.22
N THR A 13 21.56 20.29 24.25
CA THR A 13 22.11 21.39 25.06
C THR A 13 21.87 21.09 26.53
N GLN A 14 22.96 21.02 27.30
CA GLN A 14 22.99 20.86 28.75
C GLN A 14 22.67 22.18 29.46
N SER A 15 21.98 22.15 30.59
CA SER A 15 22.56 22.49 31.93
C SER A 15 21.46 22.46 33.02
N PRO A 16 21.84 22.38 34.31
CA PRO A 16 21.04 21.78 35.38
C PRO A 16 20.44 22.80 36.36
N PHE A 17 19.35 22.46 37.05
CA PHE A 17 19.09 23.03 38.38
C PHE A 17 18.36 22.05 39.30
N PHE A 18 18.92 21.94 40.50
CA PHE A 18 18.60 21.06 41.61
C PHE A 18 17.60 21.75 42.55
N GLN A 19 16.64 21.03 43.16
CA GLN A 19 16.19 21.29 44.54
C GLN A 19 15.38 20.12 45.15
N ARG A 20 15.53 19.97 46.47
CA ARG A 20 15.25 18.82 47.37
C ARG A 20 13.77 18.69 47.84
N PRO A 21 13.37 17.57 48.47
CA PRO A 21 11.97 17.20 48.68
C PRO A 21 11.38 17.73 50.01
N ARG A 22 10.06 17.98 50.04
CA ARG A 22 9.28 18.14 51.27
C ARG A 22 8.36 16.93 51.48
N ARG A 23 8.41 16.36 52.69
CA ARG A 23 7.47 15.35 53.23
C ARG A 23 6.17 16.02 53.70
N LEU A 24 5.14 15.18 53.83
CA LEU A 24 3.82 15.28 54.52
C LEU A 24 2.71 15.00 53.48
N SER A 25 1.72 14.15 53.67
CA SER A 25 1.19 13.45 54.84
C SER A 25 0.42 12.20 54.34
N GLN A 26 0.19 11.22 55.23
CA GLN A 26 -0.63 10.04 54.93
C GLN A 26 -2.10 10.43 54.78
N THR A 27 -2.53 10.73 53.56
CA THR A 27 -3.93 10.59 53.14
C THR A 27 -4.09 9.23 52.49
N SER A 28 -5.18 8.53 52.79
CA SER A 28 -5.49 7.19 52.26
C SER A 28 -5.45 7.21 50.73
N ILE A 29 -4.33 6.76 50.17
CA ILE A 29 -4.17 6.58 48.74
C ILE A 29 -5.05 5.37 48.40
N LEU A 30 -6.25 5.62 47.85
CA LEU A 30 -6.83 4.69 46.89
C LEU A 30 -5.70 4.43 45.90
N GLN A 31 -5.13 3.23 45.97
CA GLN A 31 -4.00 2.81 45.16
C GLN A 31 -4.44 2.82 43.70
N LYS A 32 -4.41 4.01 43.08
CA LYS A 32 -4.61 4.20 41.65
C LYS A 32 -3.53 3.37 41.00
N MET A 33 -3.92 2.22 40.47
CA MET A 33 -3.05 1.32 39.71
C MET A 33 -2.19 2.19 38.79
N ALA A 34 -0.87 1.98 38.74
CA ALA A 34 0.05 2.89 38.05
C ALA A 34 -0.31 3.18 36.57
N ASN A 35 -1.10 2.32 35.93
CA ASN A 35 -1.63 2.56 34.59
C ASN A 35 -2.83 3.53 34.54
N SER A 36 -3.60 3.71 35.61
CA SER A 36 -4.83 4.53 35.62
C SER A 36 -4.59 6.04 35.66
N ILE A 37 -3.37 6.50 35.94
CA ILE A 37 -3.03 7.93 35.89
C ILE A 37 -2.79 8.43 34.45
N TYR A 38 -2.49 7.50 33.53
CA TYR A 38 -2.21 7.81 32.13
C TYR A 38 -3.34 7.35 31.19
N THR A 39 -4.39 6.69 31.68
CA THR A 39 -5.48 6.15 30.81
C THR A 39 -6.19 7.22 30.00
N TYR A 40 -6.24 8.47 30.48
CA TYR A 40 -6.88 9.58 29.77
C TYR A 40 -6.26 9.83 28.38
N VAL A 41 -5.00 9.41 28.15
CA VAL A 41 -4.37 9.59 26.83
C VAL A 41 -5.03 8.75 25.74
N ARG A 42 -5.74 7.67 26.12
CA ARG A 42 -6.48 6.82 25.18
C ARG A 42 -7.67 7.55 24.58
N ASP A 43 -8.22 8.55 25.28
CA ASP A 43 -9.38 9.31 24.80
C ASP A 43 -9.02 10.22 23.62
N PHE A 44 -7.72 10.45 23.36
CA PHE A 44 -7.24 11.14 22.16
C PHE A 44 -7.15 10.23 20.93
N GLU A 45 -7.28 8.90 21.08
CA GLU A 45 -7.36 7.99 19.95
C GLU A 45 -8.71 8.16 19.26
N ALA A 46 -8.72 8.87 18.13
CA ALA A 46 -9.89 8.98 17.28
C ALA A 46 -9.87 7.86 16.24
N ASP A 47 -10.87 6.97 16.26
CA ASP A 47 -11.09 5.98 15.21
C ASP A 47 -12.56 5.99 14.80
N SER A 48 -12.82 6.35 13.55
CA SER A 48 -14.15 6.34 12.96
C SER A 48 -14.27 5.11 12.06
N PRO A 49 -15.12 4.14 12.40
CA PRO A 49 -15.33 2.96 11.56
C PRO A 49 -15.78 3.32 10.14
N CYS A 50 -15.37 2.51 9.17
CA CYS A 50 -15.84 2.63 7.79
C CYS A 50 -17.36 2.41 7.71
N LEU A 51 -18.04 3.20 6.87
CA LEU A 51 -19.49 3.16 6.69
C LEU A 51 -19.98 1.72 6.43
N PRO A 52 -20.99 1.21 7.15
CA PRO A 52 -21.53 -0.13 6.91
C PRO A 52 -22.05 -0.30 5.48
N ASN A 53 -22.11 -1.55 5.00
CA ASN A 53 -22.62 -1.90 3.66
C ASN A 53 -21.90 -1.23 2.49
N THR A 54 -20.68 -0.73 2.70
CA THR A 54 -19.81 -0.20 1.65
C THR A 54 -18.61 -1.10 1.42
N TRP A 55 -18.19 -1.20 0.16
CA TRP A 55 -16.93 -1.81 -0.23
C TRP A 55 -15.77 -1.01 0.38
N ILE A 56 -14.79 -1.72 0.94
CA ILE A 56 -13.58 -1.09 1.49
C ILE A 56 -12.43 -1.47 0.58
N VAL A 57 -11.81 -0.48 -0.07
CA VAL A 57 -10.62 -0.68 -0.88
C VAL A 57 -9.41 -0.15 -0.12
N VAL A 58 -8.45 -1.04 0.16
CA VAL A 58 -7.14 -0.67 0.66
C VAL A 58 -6.18 -0.65 -0.52
N ARG A 59 -5.73 0.53 -0.92
CA ARG A 59 -4.73 0.68 -1.98
C ARG A 59 -3.36 0.93 -1.37
N LEU A 60 -2.37 0.14 -1.78
CA LEU A 60 -0.96 0.31 -1.46
C LEU A 60 -0.21 0.85 -2.69
N ASP A 61 0.84 1.65 -2.44
CA ASP A 61 1.68 2.28 -3.45
C ASP A 61 3.14 2.28 -2.99
N GLY A 62 4.08 1.90 -3.87
CA GLY A 62 5.50 1.82 -3.57
C GLY A 62 6.13 3.18 -3.29
N GLN A 63 6.64 3.40 -2.07
CA GLN A 63 7.23 4.68 -1.72
C GLN A 63 8.54 4.91 -2.47
N THR A 64 8.55 5.91 -3.36
CA THR A 64 9.72 6.27 -4.19
C THR A 64 10.25 5.07 -4.99
N PHE A 65 9.33 4.25 -5.52
CA PHE A 65 9.69 2.98 -6.15
C PHE A 65 10.53 3.13 -7.41
N HIS A 66 10.53 4.31 -8.05
CA HIS A 66 11.40 4.61 -9.18
C HIS A 66 12.88 4.47 -8.83
N LYS A 67 13.30 5.02 -7.67
CA LYS A 67 14.69 4.88 -7.17
C LYS A 67 14.98 3.45 -6.71
N PHE A 68 13.97 2.76 -6.19
CA PHE A 68 14.09 1.36 -5.79
C PHE A 68 14.36 0.47 -7.00
N ALA A 69 13.57 0.61 -8.07
CA ALA A 69 13.73 -0.11 -9.32
C ALA A 69 15.11 0.16 -9.97
N GLU A 70 15.57 1.41 -9.96
CA GLU A 70 16.89 1.78 -10.48
C GLU A 70 18.02 1.11 -9.68
N LYS A 71 18.02 1.23 -8.35
CA LYS A 71 19.07 0.66 -7.50
C LYS A 71 19.13 -0.87 -7.53
N HIS A 72 18.01 -1.54 -7.81
CA HIS A 72 17.94 -2.99 -7.91
C HIS A 72 17.98 -3.48 -9.36
N ASN A 73 18.30 -2.62 -10.33
CA ASN A 73 18.48 -2.94 -11.74
C ASN A 73 17.26 -3.65 -12.37
N PHE A 74 16.06 -3.10 -12.14
CA PHE A 74 14.84 -3.64 -12.74
C PHE A 74 14.85 -3.42 -14.25
N VAL A 75 14.41 -4.45 -14.98
CA VAL A 75 14.26 -4.39 -16.43
C VAL A 75 13.17 -3.38 -16.80
N LYS A 76 13.46 -2.53 -17.80
CA LYS A 76 12.51 -1.56 -18.35
C LYS A 76 12.00 -2.02 -19.71
N PRO A 77 10.71 -1.82 -20.04
CA PRO A 77 9.70 -1.09 -19.26
C PRO A 77 9.13 -1.88 -18.08
N ASN A 78 9.12 -3.22 -18.15
CA ASN A 78 8.52 -4.10 -17.15
C ASN A 78 9.50 -5.19 -16.72
N ASP A 79 9.66 -5.39 -15.41
CA ASP A 79 10.43 -6.50 -14.86
C ASP A 79 9.47 -7.58 -14.36
N GLU A 80 9.43 -8.71 -15.07
CA GLU A 80 8.55 -9.82 -14.74
C GLU A 80 8.82 -10.40 -13.35
N ARG A 81 10.06 -10.39 -12.88
CA ARG A 81 10.43 -10.88 -11.54
C ARG A 81 9.80 -10.01 -10.46
N ALA A 82 9.85 -8.70 -10.65
CA ALA A 82 9.25 -7.73 -9.73
C ALA A 82 7.73 -7.88 -9.67
N LEU A 83 7.08 -8.04 -10.82
CA LEU A 83 5.63 -8.20 -10.91
C LEU A 83 5.17 -9.51 -10.26
N ARG A 84 5.90 -10.62 -10.50
CA ARG A 84 5.62 -11.92 -9.87
C ARG A 84 5.84 -11.88 -8.35
N LEU A 85 6.91 -11.23 -7.89
CA LEU A 85 7.18 -11.02 -6.47
C LEU A 85 6.04 -10.26 -5.78
N ALA A 86 5.62 -9.13 -6.36
CA ALA A 86 4.53 -8.33 -5.81
C ALA A 86 3.20 -9.09 -5.81
N SER A 87 2.95 -9.90 -6.86
CA SER A 87 1.78 -10.76 -6.94
C SER A 87 1.77 -11.86 -5.86
N GLU A 88 2.92 -12.47 -5.56
CA GLU A 88 2.99 -13.46 -4.47
C GLU A 88 2.82 -12.82 -3.10
N ALA A 89 3.35 -11.61 -2.90
CA ALA A 89 3.08 -10.83 -1.70
C ALA A 89 1.58 -10.53 -1.54
N ALA A 90 0.89 -10.14 -2.62
CA ALA A 90 -0.56 -9.93 -2.60
C ALA A 90 -1.35 -11.20 -2.28
N LYS A 91 -0.98 -12.35 -2.86
CA LYS A 91 -1.61 -13.65 -2.54
C LYS A 91 -1.46 -13.99 -1.06
N ARG A 92 -0.30 -13.73 -0.45
CA ARG A 92 -0.11 -13.92 1.00
C ARG A 92 -1.04 -13.04 1.82
N VAL A 93 -1.26 -11.80 1.43
CA VAL A 93 -2.23 -10.90 2.08
C VAL A 93 -3.64 -11.48 1.98
N MET A 94 -4.08 -11.92 0.79
CA MET A 94 -5.41 -12.49 0.59
C MET A 94 -5.62 -13.79 1.38
N ARG A 95 -4.60 -14.67 1.47
CA ARG A 95 -4.67 -15.90 2.27
C ARG A 95 -4.84 -15.61 3.77
N GLN A 96 -4.29 -14.51 4.27
CA GLN A 96 -4.40 -14.12 5.68
C GLN A 96 -5.71 -13.35 5.98
N HIS A 97 -6.19 -12.58 5.02
CA HIS A 97 -7.39 -11.75 5.14
C HIS A 97 -8.51 -12.30 4.25
N LEU A 98 -9.26 -13.27 4.78
CA LEU A 98 -10.30 -14.00 4.03
C LEU A 98 -11.49 -13.12 3.57
N ASP A 99 -11.66 -11.93 4.15
CA ASP A 99 -12.69 -10.98 3.75
C ASP A 99 -12.33 -10.19 2.47
N ILE A 100 -11.11 -10.35 1.96
CA ILE A 100 -10.69 -9.77 0.68
C ILE A 100 -11.21 -10.67 -0.45
N VAL A 101 -12.10 -10.12 -1.29
CA VAL A 101 -12.70 -10.85 -2.41
C VAL A 101 -11.90 -10.73 -3.69
N LEU A 102 -11.16 -9.63 -3.86
CA LEU A 102 -10.41 -9.33 -5.06
C LEU A 102 -9.16 -8.52 -4.72
N ALA A 103 -8.08 -8.78 -5.44
CA ALA A 103 -6.93 -7.89 -5.48
C ALA A 103 -6.54 -7.58 -6.92
N TYR A 104 -6.26 -6.31 -7.21
CA TYR A 104 -5.78 -5.85 -8.50
C TYR A 104 -4.44 -5.12 -8.33
N GLY A 105 -3.43 -5.48 -9.11
CA GLY A 105 -2.10 -4.89 -9.02
C GLY A 105 -1.54 -4.47 -10.37
N GLN A 106 -0.83 -3.35 -10.38
CA GLN A 106 -0.14 -2.77 -11.53
C GLN A 106 1.16 -2.12 -11.05
N SER A 107 2.26 -2.30 -11.79
CA SER A 107 3.54 -1.63 -11.51
C SER A 107 3.99 -1.86 -10.05
N ASP A 108 3.81 -0.86 -9.19
CA ASP A 108 4.16 -0.78 -7.79
C ASP A 108 2.95 -0.50 -6.88
N GLU A 109 1.72 -0.52 -7.42
CA GLU A 109 0.47 -0.39 -6.67
C GLU A 109 -0.34 -1.69 -6.61
N PHE A 110 -1.04 -1.88 -5.48
CA PHE A 110 -1.98 -2.99 -5.28
C PHE A 110 -3.23 -2.49 -4.56
N SER A 111 -4.39 -2.86 -5.08
CA SER A 111 -5.71 -2.59 -4.50
C SER A 111 -6.31 -3.89 -3.95
N PHE A 112 -6.65 -3.90 -2.67
CA PHE A 112 -7.33 -5.01 -2.00
C PHE A 112 -8.76 -4.62 -1.69
N VAL A 113 -9.72 -5.39 -2.19
CA VAL A 113 -11.16 -5.14 -2.05
C VAL A 113 -11.73 -6.04 -0.97
N PHE A 114 -12.15 -5.46 0.15
CA PHE A 114 -12.89 -6.17 1.18
C PHE A 114 -14.39 -6.15 0.88
N ARG A 115 -15.06 -7.29 1.12
CA ARG A 115 -16.51 -7.40 0.98
C ARG A 115 -17.25 -6.36 1.81
N ARG A 116 -18.36 -5.83 1.28
CA ARG A 116 -19.18 -4.82 1.94
C ARG A 116 -19.69 -5.21 3.34
N SER A 117 -19.93 -6.51 3.54
CA SER A 117 -20.39 -7.11 4.79
C SER A 117 -19.28 -7.37 5.83
N THR A 118 -18.03 -7.01 5.54
CA THR A 118 -16.91 -7.28 6.47
C THR A 118 -17.12 -6.63 7.84
N GLU A 119 -16.86 -7.39 8.90
CA GLU A 119 -16.76 -6.89 10.27
C GLU A 119 -15.30 -6.88 10.76
N CYS A 120 -14.35 -7.17 9.87
CA CYS A 120 -12.93 -7.31 10.19
C CYS A 120 -12.41 -6.06 10.91
N PHE A 121 -11.76 -6.28 12.06
CA PHE A 121 -11.25 -5.23 12.94
C PHE A 121 -12.26 -4.15 13.34
N ASN A 122 -13.55 -4.48 13.42
CA ASN A 122 -14.65 -3.53 13.62
C ASN A 122 -14.67 -2.42 12.55
N ARG A 123 -14.28 -2.76 11.32
CA ARG A 123 -14.19 -1.83 10.18
C ARG A 123 -13.32 -0.61 10.45
N ARG A 124 -12.31 -0.73 11.33
CA ARG A 124 -11.37 0.37 11.63
C ARG A 124 -10.41 0.57 10.46
N PRO A 125 -10.44 1.73 9.77
CA PRO A 125 -9.59 1.96 8.60
C PRO A 125 -8.10 1.88 8.95
N SER A 126 -7.72 2.38 10.14
CA SER A 126 -6.35 2.33 10.65
C SER A 126 -5.81 0.89 10.72
N LYS A 127 -6.62 -0.04 11.23
CA LYS A 127 -6.26 -1.46 11.35
C LYS A 127 -6.21 -2.13 10.00
N LEU A 128 -7.24 -1.97 9.17
CA LEU A 128 -7.28 -2.56 7.82
C LEU A 128 -6.05 -2.13 7.00
N LEU A 129 -5.75 -0.84 6.98
CA LEU A 129 -4.60 -0.30 6.27
C LEU A 129 -3.28 -0.86 6.80
N THR A 130 -3.04 -0.73 8.11
CA THR A 130 -1.75 -1.11 8.70
C THR A 130 -1.49 -2.61 8.62
N THR A 131 -2.51 -3.46 8.78
CA THR A 131 -2.34 -4.91 8.66
C THR A 131 -2.05 -5.32 7.23
N VAL A 132 -2.75 -4.75 6.25
CA VAL A 132 -2.51 -5.03 4.82
C VAL A 132 -1.14 -4.52 4.39
N ALA A 133 -0.79 -3.27 4.73
CA ALA A 133 0.49 -2.67 4.35
C ALA A 133 1.69 -3.38 4.99
N SER A 134 1.63 -3.68 6.29
CA SER A 134 2.73 -4.37 6.98
C SER A 134 2.91 -5.82 6.50
N LEU A 135 1.81 -6.54 6.28
CA LEU A 135 1.86 -7.89 5.75
C LEU A 135 2.39 -7.90 4.31
N PHE A 136 1.95 -7.00 3.45
CA PHE A 136 2.45 -6.88 2.09
C PHE A 136 3.96 -6.56 2.08
N ALA A 137 4.40 -5.56 2.84
CA ALA A 137 5.81 -5.19 2.91
C ALA A 137 6.69 -6.33 3.45
N SER A 138 6.25 -7.01 4.52
CA SER A 138 6.97 -8.15 5.08
C SER A 138 7.02 -9.33 4.11
N ALA A 139 5.92 -9.63 3.42
CA ALA A 139 5.85 -10.67 2.40
C ALA A 139 6.76 -10.34 1.20
N TYR A 140 6.81 -9.08 0.78
CA TYR A 140 7.68 -8.63 -0.31
C TYR A 140 9.17 -8.87 0.01
N VAL A 141 9.59 -8.57 1.24
CA VAL A 141 10.97 -8.85 1.70
C VAL A 141 11.21 -10.34 1.88
N PHE A 142 10.23 -11.07 2.43
CA PHE A 142 10.31 -12.50 2.69
C PHE A 142 10.44 -13.31 1.40
N GLU A 143 9.70 -12.93 0.36
CA GLU A 143 9.69 -13.59 -0.95
C GLU A 143 10.78 -13.10 -1.89
N TRP A 144 11.44 -11.98 -1.59
CA TRP A 144 12.51 -11.41 -2.42
C TRP A 144 13.52 -12.47 -2.94
N PRO A 145 14.14 -13.32 -2.10
CA PRO A 145 15.13 -14.29 -2.58
C PRO A 145 14.57 -15.34 -3.55
N ASN A 146 13.25 -15.58 -3.56
CA ASN A 146 12.61 -16.58 -4.43
C ASN A 146 12.37 -16.06 -5.84
N PHE A 147 12.32 -14.74 -6.04
CA PHE A 147 12.02 -14.12 -7.34
C PHE A 147 13.18 -13.28 -7.88
N MET A 148 13.99 -12.70 -6.99
CA MET A 148 15.10 -11.81 -7.34
C MET A 148 16.44 -12.53 -7.25
N GLU A 149 16.57 -13.66 -7.96
CA GLU A 149 17.81 -14.43 -8.02
C GLU A 149 18.97 -13.54 -8.52
N GLY A 150 20.07 -13.54 -7.76
CA GLY A 150 21.26 -12.74 -8.07
C GLY A 150 21.17 -11.25 -7.70
N THR A 151 19.99 -10.73 -7.32
CA THR A 151 19.85 -9.34 -6.87
C THR A 151 19.64 -9.29 -5.37
N LYS A 152 20.64 -8.80 -4.62
CA LYS A 152 20.51 -8.59 -3.17
C LYS A 152 19.60 -7.39 -2.89
N LEU A 153 18.69 -7.54 -1.93
CA LEU A 153 17.91 -6.42 -1.41
C LEU A 153 18.84 -5.44 -0.68
N LEU A 154 18.94 -4.22 -1.19
CA LEU A 154 19.88 -3.20 -0.68
C LEU A 154 19.32 -2.45 0.54
N TYR A 155 18.02 -2.23 0.57
CA TYR A 155 17.30 -1.59 1.66
C TYR A 155 15.83 -2.04 1.69
N PRO A 156 15.17 -2.01 2.85
CA PRO A 156 13.77 -2.44 2.95
C PRO A 156 12.87 -1.48 2.15
N PRO A 157 11.96 -2.00 1.31
CA PRO A 157 10.96 -1.19 0.64
C PRO A 157 9.91 -0.71 1.65
N ALA A 158 9.29 0.41 1.34
CA ALA A 158 8.15 0.94 2.08
C ALA A 158 6.98 1.15 1.12
N PHE A 159 5.77 1.02 1.66
CA PHE A 159 4.54 1.18 0.90
C PHE A 159 3.68 2.21 1.62
N ASP A 160 3.24 3.24 0.89
CA ASP A 160 2.14 4.09 1.32
C ASP A 160 0.83 3.32 1.11
N GLY A 161 -0.21 3.71 1.82
CA GLY A 161 -1.53 3.20 1.51
C GLY A 161 -2.66 4.05 2.03
N ARG A 162 -3.83 3.81 1.46
CA ARG A 162 -5.06 4.55 1.76
C ARG A 162 -6.27 3.63 1.75
N VAL A 163 -7.28 4.03 2.50
CA VAL A 163 -8.58 3.35 2.55
C VAL A 163 -9.61 4.22 1.84
N VAL A 164 -10.34 3.64 0.89
CA VAL A 164 -11.41 4.31 0.15
C VAL A 164 -12.68 3.47 0.24
N LEU A 165 -13.82 4.14 0.41
CA LEU A 165 -15.13 3.48 0.53
C LEU A 165 -15.93 3.67 -0.75
N TYR A 166 -16.50 2.58 -1.29
CA TYR A 166 -17.40 2.63 -2.44
C TYR A 166 -18.78 2.10 -2.05
N PRO A 167 -19.85 2.90 -2.20
CA PRO A 167 -21.17 2.55 -1.68
C PRO A 167 -21.95 1.57 -2.56
N THR A 168 -21.61 1.48 -3.85
CA THR A 168 -22.31 0.61 -4.81
C THR A 168 -21.33 -0.22 -5.62
N ASP A 169 -21.81 -1.33 -6.16
CA ASP A 169 -21.02 -2.20 -7.04
C ASP A 169 -20.56 -1.43 -8.28
N LYS A 170 -21.41 -0.56 -8.83
CA LYS A 170 -21.04 0.32 -9.94
C LYS A 170 -19.80 1.15 -9.60
N ASN A 171 -19.75 1.77 -8.42
CA ASN A 171 -18.59 2.57 -8.03
C ASN A 171 -17.31 1.73 -7.87
N LEU A 172 -17.44 0.50 -7.37
CA LEU A 172 -16.30 -0.43 -7.29
C LEU A 172 -15.81 -0.85 -8.68
N ARG A 173 -16.73 -1.18 -9.59
CA ARG A 173 -16.41 -1.53 -10.99
C ARG A 173 -15.71 -0.37 -11.69
N ASP A 174 -16.29 0.84 -11.59
CA ASP A 174 -15.70 2.07 -12.16
C ASP A 174 -14.29 2.31 -11.62
N TYR A 175 -14.05 2.07 -10.32
CA TYR A 175 -12.73 2.17 -9.71
C TYR A 175 -11.74 1.17 -10.33
N LEU A 176 -12.11 -0.11 -10.43
CA LEU A 176 -11.22 -1.15 -10.96
C LEU A 176 -10.93 -0.93 -12.45
N SER A 177 -11.94 -0.55 -13.24
CA SER A 177 -11.75 -0.17 -14.64
C SER A 177 -10.86 1.06 -14.76
N TRP A 178 -11.00 2.05 -13.87
CA TRP A 178 -10.08 3.19 -13.84
C TRP A 178 -8.63 2.80 -13.56
N ARG A 179 -8.39 1.83 -12.65
CA ARG A 179 -7.03 1.29 -12.42
C ARG A 179 -6.51 0.54 -13.65
N GLN A 180 -7.36 -0.20 -14.33
CA GLN A 180 -6.98 -0.88 -15.56
C GLN A 180 -6.63 0.07 -16.71
N VAL A 181 -7.40 1.14 -16.90
CA VAL A 181 -7.11 2.16 -17.92
C VAL A 181 -5.78 2.86 -17.61
N ASP A 182 -5.50 3.15 -16.33
CA ASP A 182 -4.21 3.70 -15.89
C ASP A 182 -3.05 2.77 -16.27
N CYS A 183 -3.17 1.47 -15.97
CA CYS A 183 -2.21 0.45 -16.38
C CYS A 183 -2.00 0.42 -17.90
N HIS A 184 -3.08 0.45 -18.68
CA HIS A 184 -3.01 0.41 -20.14
C HIS A 184 -2.24 1.61 -20.71
N ILE A 185 -2.61 2.82 -20.28
CA ILE A 185 -1.97 4.06 -20.72
C ILE A 185 -0.49 4.08 -20.34
N ASN A 186 -0.18 3.75 -19.08
CA ASN A 186 1.19 3.77 -18.58
C ASN A 186 2.05 2.71 -19.25
N ASN A 187 1.55 1.49 -19.43
CA ASN A 187 2.29 0.42 -20.08
C ASN A 187 2.55 0.73 -21.56
N LEU A 188 1.56 1.27 -22.28
CA LEU A 188 1.74 1.68 -23.68
C LEU A 188 2.79 2.79 -23.79
N TYR A 189 2.65 3.84 -22.99
CA TYR A 189 3.59 4.95 -22.96
C TYR A 189 5.02 4.48 -22.65
N ASN A 190 5.20 3.72 -21.56
CA ASN A 190 6.50 3.22 -21.11
C ASN A 190 7.12 2.28 -22.15
N THR A 191 6.33 1.42 -22.77
CA THR A 191 6.84 0.50 -23.80
C THR A 191 7.33 1.27 -25.02
N CYS A 192 6.57 2.23 -25.52
CA CYS A 192 7.01 3.08 -26.63
C CYS A 192 8.25 3.89 -26.25
N PHE A 193 8.22 4.54 -25.08
CA PHE A 193 9.32 5.37 -24.57
C PHE A 193 10.63 4.57 -24.45
N TRP A 194 10.62 3.43 -23.77
CA TRP A 194 11.83 2.63 -23.56
C TRP A 194 12.32 1.95 -24.85
N ASN A 195 11.43 1.62 -25.80
CA ASN A 195 11.87 1.18 -27.13
C ASN A 195 12.60 2.29 -27.90
N LEU A 196 12.14 3.55 -27.81
CA LEU A 196 12.85 4.68 -28.43
C LEU A 196 14.24 4.87 -27.83
N VAL A 197 14.38 4.72 -26.51
CA VAL A 197 15.68 4.83 -25.83
C VAL A 197 16.59 3.65 -26.17
N GLN A 198 16.12 2.42 -25.95
CA GLN A 198 16.96 1.22 -26.03
C GLN A 198 17.23 0.76 -27.47
N ARG A 199 16.22 0.83 -28.35
CA ARG A 199 16.34 0.38 -29.76
C ARG A 199 16.55 1.56 -30.71
N GLY A 200 15.95 2.70 -30.42
CA GLY A 200 16.09 3.90 -31.24
C GLY A 200 17.37 4.69 -30.96
N GLY A 201 18.05 4.44 -29.83
CA GLY A 201 19.27 5.15 -29.44
C GLY A 201 19.04 6.61 -29.02
N LEU A 202 17.78 6.99 -28.77
CA LEU A 202 17.44 8.34 -28.31
C LEU A 202 17.83 8.50 -26.83
N THR A 203 18.20 9.72 -26.45
CA THR A 203 18.24 10.11 -25.05
C THR A 203 16.83 10.14 -24.45
N THR A 204 16.73 10.09 -23.12
CA THR A 204 15.43 10.18 -22.44
C THR A 204 14.68 11.48 -22.76
N ALA A 205 15.40 12.60 -22.92
CA ALA A 205 14.82 13.89 -23.29
C ALA A 205 14.27 13.90 -24.72
N GLU A 206 15.02 13.36 -25.68
CA GLU A 206 14.57 13.25 -27.08
C GLU A 206 13.40 12.29 -27.23
N ALA A 207 13.41 11.16 -26.50
CA ALA A 207 12.30 10.22 -26.47
C ALA A 207 11.03 10.89 -25.91
N GLU A 208 11.16 11.68 -24.84
CA GLU A 208 10.04 12.42 -24.25
C GLU A 208 9.48 13.47 -25.21
N GLU A 209 10.34 14.27 -25.85
CA GLU A 209 9.94 15.27 -26.85
C GLU A 209 9.20 14.61 -28.02
N ARG A 210 9.70 13.48 -28.51
CA ARG A 210 9.09 12.74 -29.61
C ARG A 210 7.73 12.14 -29.22
N MET A 211 7.60 11.67 -27.98
CA MET A 211 6.33 11.18 -27.43
C MET A 211 5.31 12.31 -27.20
N ARG A 212 5.76 13.54 -26.89
CA ARG A 212 4.88 14.72 -26.78
C ARG A 212 4.43 15.24 -28.15
N ALA A 213 5.33 15.25 -29.14
CA ALA A 213 5.05 15.77 -30.48
C ALA A 213 4.06 14.89 -31.27
N LYS A 214 4.10 13.57 -31.05
CA LYS A 214 3.06 12.67 -31.52
C LYS A 214 1.96 12.66 -30.48
N LYS A 215 0.83 13.34 -30.74
CA LYS A 215 -0.45 12.92 -30.15
C LYS A 215 -0.66 11.47 -30.60
N ILE A 216 -0.24 10.51 -29.79
CA ILE A 216 -0.47 9.11 -30.04
C ILE A 216 -1.99 8.99 -30.08
N ALA A 217 -2.55 8.82 -31.28
CA ALA A 217 -3.92 8.39 -31.41
C ALA A 217 -3.96 7.01 -30.74
N ILE A 218 -4.54 6.96 -29.55
CA ILE A 218 -4.74 5.72 -28.80
C ILE A 218 -5.79 4.95 -29.59
N GLU A 219 -5.35 4.09 -30.51
CA GLU A 219 -6.23 3.09 -31.10
C GLU A 219 -6.40 2.00 -30.04
N GLU A 220 -7.50 2.08 -29.31
CA GLU A 220 -7.85 1.19 -28.20
C GLU A 220 -8.05 -0.23 -28.73
N ARG A 221 -6.97 -1.03 -28.78
CA ARG A 221 -7.05 -2.46 -29.04
C ARG A 221 -7.21 -3.15 -27.69
N ASN A 222 -8.45 -3.16 -27.24
CA ASN A 222 -8.92 -3.63 -25.94
C ASN A 222 -8.30 -5.00 -25.56
N CYS A 223 -7.50 -5.00 -24.50
CA CYS A 223 -7.22 -6.19 -23.68
C CYS A 223 -7.81 -5.93 -22.28
N ASP A 224 -9.09 -5.56 -22.23
CA ASP A 224 -9.73 -5.20 -20.98
C ASP A 224 -10.23 -6.45 -20.26
N ILE A 225 -9.38 -6.92 -19.35
CA ILE A 225 -9.64 -8.02 -18.43
C ILE A 225 -10.83 -7.73 -17.48
N ILE A 226 -11.08 -6.49 -17.06
CA ILE A 226 -12.19 -6.14 -16.15
C ILE A 226 -13.27 -5.37 -16.93
N LYS A 227 -14.03 -6.13 -17.74
CA LYS A 227 -15.19 -5.67 -18.51
C LYS A 227 -16.48 -6.33 -18.03
N ASP A 228 -17.58 -6.06 -18.73
CA ASP A 228 -18.88 -6.65 -18.43
C ASP A 228 -18.80 -8.18 -18.35
N ASP A 229 -18.17 -8.83 -19.33
CA ASP A 229 -17.95 -10.29 -19.36
C ASP A 229 -17.29 -10.83 -18.07
N PHE A 230 -16.27 -10.14 -17.55
CA PHE A 230 -15.60 -10.54 -16.31
C PHE A 230 -16.58 -10.56 -15.13
N TRP A 231 -17.46 -9.56 -15.04
CA TRP A 231 -18.44 -9.48 -13.96
C TRP A 231 -19.61 -10.46 -14.13
N GLU A 232 -19.98 -10.77 -15.37
CA GLU A 232 -20.99 -11.78 -15.70
C GLU A 232 -20.49 -13.20 -15.40
N GLU A 233 -19.21 -13.47 -15.65
CA GLU A 233 -18.56 -14.75 -15.34
C GLU A 233 -18.28 -14.93 -13.84
N ASN A 234 -18.12 -13.83 -13.10
CA ASN A 234 -17.74 -13.83 -11.68
C ASN A 234 -18.76 -13.13 -10.76
N PRO A 235 -20.06 -13.50 -10.79
CA PRO A 235 -21.08 -12.82 -9.99
C PRO A 235 -20.86 -12.98 -8.47
N HIS A 236 -20.23 -14.09 -8.08
CA HIS A 236 -19.86 -14.41 -6.69
C HIS A 236 -18.90 -13.39 -6.05
N LEU A 237 -18.19 -12.57 -6.84
CA LEU A 237 -17.31 -11.51 -6.31
C LEU A 237 -18.09 -10.32 -5.75
N LEU A 238 -19.31 -10.09 -6.22
CA LEU A 238 -20.15 -8.95 -5.82
C LEU A 238 -21.19 -9.32 -4.77
N ASP A 239 -21.54 -10.60 -4.66
CA ASP A 239 -22.47 -11.14 -3.67
C ASP A 239 -21.93 -12.44 -3.05
N PRO A 240 -20.87 -12.37 -2.21
CA PRO A 240 -20.21 -13.52 -1.58
C PRO A 240 -20.88 -14.04 -0.31
#